data_AF-A0A621B4A4-F1
#
_entry.id   AF-A0A621B4A4-F1
#
_cell.length_a   1.000
_cell.length_b   1.000
_cell.length_c   1.000
_cell.angle_alpha   90.00
_cell.angle_beta   90.00
_cell.angle_gamma   90.00
#
_symmetry.space_group_name_H-M   'P 1'
#
loop_
_entity.id
_entity.type
_entity.pdbx_description
1 polymer ?
#
loop_
_entity_poly.entity_id
_entity_poly.type
_entity_poly.pdbx_seq_one_letter_code
_entity_poly.pdbx_strand_id
1 'polypeptide(L)'
;LPPAERRSARLPAASDHCPPLQGSDAAPLMLSGVRDGAVIRQLPGQENVTLPVSTTGGKGRRWWFLNGEPVNGENNRLSLLLNIAGRYQLVVMDESGQVAAVNFELIR
;
A
#
# COMPACT_ATOMS: atom_id res chain seq x y z
N LEU A 1 18.31 29.30 -24.24
CA LEU A 1 18.68 27.92 -24.64
C LEU A 1 18.22 27.68 -26.08
N PRO A 2 19.12 27.20 -26.96
CA PRO A 2 18.76 26.69 -28.29
C PRO A 2 17.60 25.69 -28.23
N PRO A 3 16.76 25.56 -29.28
CA PRO A 3 15.59 24.68 -29.28
C PRO A 3 15.91 23.22 -28.89
N ALA A 4 17.02 22.67 -29.38
CA ALA A 4 17.49 21.32 -29.07
C ALA A 4 17.94 21.14 -27.61
N GLU A 5 18.28 22.24 -26.92
CA GLU A 5 18.75 22.21 -25.53
C GLU A 5 17.64 22.46 -24.51
N ARG A 6 16.40 22.71 -24.97
CA ARG A 6 15.25 22.89 -24.09
C ARG A 6 14.92 21.56 -23.40
N ARG A 7 14.60 21.61 -22.10
CA ARG A 7 14.25 20.42 -21.29
C ARG A 7 13.16 19.55 -21.93
N SER A 8 12.19 20.18 -22.61
CA SER A 8 11.10 19.49 -23.32
C SER A 8 11.56 18.65 -24.51
N ALA A 9 12.72 18.96 -25.10
CA ALA A 9 13.28 18.25 -26.26
C ALA A 9 14.25 17.12 -25.85
N ARG A 10 14.48 16.91 -24.55
CA ARG A 10 15.42 15.89 -24.05
C ARG A 10 14.78 14.54 -23.77
N LEU A 11 13.47 14.50 -23.54
CA LEU A 11 12.78 13.23 -23.36
C LEU A 11 12.47 12.63 -24.74
N PRO A 12 12.79 11.35 -24.98
CA PRO A 12 12.37 10.67 -26.19
C PRO A 12 10.84 10.56 -26.24
N ALA A 13 10.31 10.26 -27.42
CA ALA A 13 8.91 9.86 -27.54
C ALA A 13 8.61 8.64 -26.65
N ALA A 14 7.35 8.52 -26.22
CA ALA A 14 6.88 7.33 -25.52
C ALA A 14 7.23 6.07 -26.32
N SER A 15 7.67 5.01 -25.64
CA SER A 15 7.96 3.73 -26.29
C SER A 15 6.66 3.06 -26.73
N ASP A 16 6.59 2.58 -27.97
CA ASP A 16 5.46 1.77 -28.43
C ASP A 16 5.43 0.37 -27.77
N HIS A 17 6.58 -0.11 -27.29
CA HIS A 17 6.70 -1.42 -26.63
C HIS A 17 6.34 -1.36 -25.13
N CYS A 18 6.57 -0.22 -24.50
CA CYS A 18 6.19 0.06 -23.12
C CYS A 18 5.63 1.48 -23.07
N PRO A 19 4.40 1.69 -23.58
CA PRO A 19 3.80 3.00 -23.53
C PRO A 19 3.63 3.41 -22.06
N PRO A 20 3.83 4.70 -21.73
CA PRO A 20 3.57 5.17 -20.39
C PRO A 20 2.13 4.82 -20.03
N LEU A 21 1.93 4.36 -18.80
CA LEU A 21 0.60 4.07 -18.28
C LEU A 21 -0.22 5.36 -18.39
N GLN A 22 -1.27 5.33 -19.23
CA GLN A 22 -2.21 6.43 -19.31
C GLN A 22 -2.81 6.63 -17.91
N GLY A 23 -2.88 7.89 -17.47
CA GLY A 23 -3.16 8.27 -16.08
C GLY A 23 -4.20 7.38 -15.41
N SER A 24 -3.89 6.94 -14.19
CA SER A 24 -4.78 6.09 -13.39
C SER A 24 -6.10 6.83 -13.15
N ASP A 25 -7.11 6.52 -13.97
CA ASP A 25 -8.50 6.94 -13.75
C ASP A 25 -9.16 6.21 -12.57
N ALA A 26 -8.42 5.31 -11.91
CA ALA A 26 -8.85 4.71 -10.67
C ALA A 26 -8.77 5.72 -9.53
N ALA A 27 -9.82 5.78 -8.71
CA ALA A 27 -9.82 6.53 -7.46
C ALA A 27 -8.58 6.18 -6.62
N PRO A 28 -8.06 7.11 -5.79
CA PRO A 28 -6.87 6.87 -4.98
C PRO A 28 -6.98 5.60 -4.13
N LEU A 29 -5.93 4.80 -4.09
CA LEU A 29 -5.86 3.63 -3.21
C LEU A 29 -5.85 4.08 -1.73
N MET A 30 -6.85 3.65 -0.98
CA MET A 30 -7.02 4.01 0.44
C MET A 30 -7.06 2.75 1.29
N LEU A 31 -6.28 2.74 2.39
CA LEU A 31 -6.27 1.66 3.37
C LEU A 31 -7.21 2.00 4.54
N SER A 32 -8.04 1.04 4.94
CA SER A 32 -9.00 1.14 6.04
C SER A 32 -8.88 -0.03 7.01
N GLY A 33 -9.38 0.15 8.24
CA GLY A 33 -9.31 -0.85 9.32
C GLY A 33 -8.29 -0.52 10.41
N VAL A 34 -7.26 0.27 10.07
CA VAL A 34 -6.30 0.84 11.02
C VAL A 34 -5.87 2.23 10.56
N ARG A 35 -5.58 3.11 11.51
CA ARG A 35 -5.11 4.47 11.24
C ARG A 35 -3.60 4.53 11.42
N ASP A 36 -2.96 5.45 10.69
CA ASP A 36 -1.56 5.77 10.94
C ASP A 36 -1.40 6.34 12.37
N GLY A 37 -0.36 5.90 13.07
CA GLY A 37 -0.10 6.19 14.48
C GLY A 37 -1.03 5.49 15.47
N ALA A 38 -1.88 4.54 15.04
CA ALA A 38 -2.77 3.84 15.96
C ALA A 38 -1.99 3.00 16.98
N VAL A 39 -2.50 2.95 18.21
CA VAL A 39 -2.02 2.04 19.25
C VAL A 39 -3.11 1.02 19.52
N ILE A 40 -2.82 -0.24 19.23
CA ILE A 40 -3.73 -1.38 19.40
C ILE A 40 -3.34 -2.08 20.70
N ARG A 41 -4.32 -2.31 21.58
CA ARG A 41 -4.12 -3.04 22.83
C ARG A 41 -4.66 -4.46 22.70
N GLN A 42 -3.81 -5.43 23.02
CA GLN A 42 -4.19 -6.83 23.15
C GLN A 42 -5.10 -7.05 24.36
N LEU A 43 -6.18 -7.83 24.21
CA LEU A 43 -7.06 -8.12 25.32
C LEU A 43 -6.38 -9.06 26.34
N PRO A 44 -6.61 -8.87 27.65
CA PRO A 44 -6.10 -9.79 28.66
C PRO A 44 -6.57 -11.23 28.41
N GLY A 45 -5.64 -12.18 28.42
CA GLY A 45 -5.92 -13.60 28.19
C GLY A 45 -6.04 -14.03 26.72
N GLN A 46 -5.94 -13.11 25.76
CA GLN A 46 -5.75 -13.46 24.35
C GLN A 46 -4.27 -13.51 24.02
N GLU A 47 -3.86 -14.43 23.14
CA GLU A 47 -2.47 -14.52 22.65
C GLU A 47 -2.24 -13.72 21.36
N ASN A 48 -3.30 -13.47 20.60
CA ASN A 48 -3.23 -12.82 19.29
C ASN A 48 -4.30 -11.73 19.15
N VAL A 49 -4.02 -10.74 18.29
CA VAL A 49 -4.97 -9.75 17.81
C VAL A 49 -5.21 -9.99 16.32
N THR A 50 -6.48 -10.08 15.93
CA THR A 50 -6.88 -10.13 14.52
C THR A 50 -7.39 -8.76 14.09
N LEU A 51 -6.70 -8.13 13.14
CA LEU A 51 -7.01 -6.81 12.63
C LEU A 51 -7.55 -6.93 11.19
N PRO A 52 -8.87 -6.78 10.97
CA PRO A 52 -9.42 -6.74 9.63
C PRO A 52 -9.09 -5.40 8.96
N VAL A 53 -8.40 -5.46 7.83
CA VAL A 53 -8.09 -4.29 7.00
C VAL A 53 -8.64 -4.49 5.59
N SER A 54 -8.90 -3.39 4.92
CA SER A 54 -9.39 -3.39 3.54
C SER A 54 -8.87 -2.20 2.77
N THR A 55 -9.03 -2.27 1.44
CA THR A 55 -8.76 -1.16 0.54
C THR A 55 -10.00 -0.73 -0.22
N THR A 56 -10.05 0.56 -0.51
CA THR A 56 -10.98 1.18 -1.46
C THR A 56 -10.18 1.96 -2.50
N GLY A 57 -10.79 2.24 -3.66
CA GLY A 57 -10.07 2.80 -4.81
C GLY A 57 -8.97 1.85 -5.30
N GLY A 58 -8.00 2.36 -6.06
CA GLY A 58 -6.96 1.61 -6.72
C GLY A 58 -7.46 0.71 -7.84
N LYS A 59 -6.52 0.10 -8.57
CA LYS A 59 -6.77 -0.70 -9.78
C LYS A 59 -6.27 -2.13 -9.64
N GLY A 60 -7.08 -3.08 -10.10
CA GLY A 60 -6.61 -4.43 -10.37
C GLY A 60 -6.30 -5.28 -9.13
N ARG A 61 -5.17 -5.97 -9.14
CA ARG A 61 -4.73 -6.81 -7.99
C ARG A 61 -4.13 -5.97 -6.86
N ARG A 62 -4.21 -6.48 -5.63
CA ARG A 62 -3.52 -5.92 -4.45
C ARG A 62 -2.43 -6.88 -3.97
N TRP A 63 -1.30 -6.30 -3.59
CA TRP A 63 -0.20 -6.97 -2.89
C TRP A 63 0.00 -6.32 -1.53
N TRP A 64 0.03 -7.14 -0.49
CA TRP A 64 0.12 -6.70 0.90
C TRP A 64 1.49 -7.06 1.47
N PHE A 65 2.03 -6.16 2.29
CA PHE A 65 3.32 -6.33 2.95
C PHE A 65 3.22 -5.91 4.41
N LEU A 66 3.68 -6.76 5.33
CA LEU A 66 3.84 -6.44 6.74
C LEU A 66 5.34 -6.34 7.04
N ASN A 67 5.80 -5.16 7.45
CA ASN A 67 7.22 -4.90 7.73
C ASN A 67 8.15 -5.27 6.56
N GLY A 68 7.69 -5.08 5.32
CA GLY A 68 8.41 -5.42 4.10
C GLY A 68 8.24 -6.87 3.64
N GLU A 69 7.70 -7.76 4.46
CA GLU A 69 7.43 -9.15 4.10
C GLU A 69 6.06 -9.32 3.44
N PRO A 70 5.95 -10.04 2.30
CA PRO A 70 4.67 -10.24 1.64
C PRO A 70 3.73 -11.09 2.50
N VAL A 71 2.46 -10.70 2.57
CA VAL A 71 1.40 -11.44 3.29
C VAL A 71 0.25 -11.79 2.36
N ASN A 72 -0.36 -12.95 2.59
CA ASN A 72 -1.51 -13.41 1.80
C ASN A 72 -2.78 -12.66 2.23
N GLY A 73 -3.32 -11.84 1.32
CA GLY A 73 -4.62 -11.18 1.46
C GLY A 73 -5.61 -11.64 0.40
N GLU A 74 -6.89 -11.46 0.67
CA GLU A 74 -7.99 -11.69 -0.27
C GLU A 74 -8.21 -10.45 -1.14
N ASN A 75 -7.29 -10.22 -2.09
CA ASN A 75 -7.29 -9.04 -2.96
C ASN A 75 -7.43 -7.75 -2.14
N ASN A 76 -8.61 -7.12 -2.10
CA ASN A 76 -8.82 -5.86 -1.40
C ASN A 76 -9.01 -5.99 0.13
N ARG A 77 -8.98 -7.20 0.70
CA ARG A 77 -9.12 -7.43 2.16
C ARG A 77 -7.95 -8.24 2.70
N LEU A 78 -7.63 -8.02 3.97
CA LEU A 78 -6.63 -8.79 4.70
C LEU A 78 -7.05 -8.91 6.17
N SER A 79 -6.97 -10.12 6.71
CA SER A 79 -7.14 -10.37 8.14
C SER A 79 -5.75 -10.53 8.75
N LEU A 80 -5.22 -9.46 9.33
CA LEU A 80 -3.86 -9.42 9.85
C LEU A 80 -3.81 -10.01 11.26
N LEU A 81 -3.10 -11.13 11.44
CA LEU A 81 -2.87 -11.75 12.74
C LEU A 81 -1.57 -11.24 13.35
N LEU A 82 -1.64 -10.67 14.55
CA LEU A 82 -0.50 -10.08 15.27
C LEU A 82 -0.39 -10.69 16.67
N ASN A 83 0.83 -11.03 17.08
CA ASN A 83 1.10 -11.72 18.35
C ASN A 83 2.32 -11.19 19.12
N ILE A 84 3.08 -10.28 18.51
CA ILE A 84 4.30 -9.72 19.08
C ILE A 84 4.06 -8.22 19.30
N ALA A 85 4.24 -7.76 20.54
CA ALA A 85 4.16 -6.33 20.82
C ALA A 85 5.29 -5.59 20.10
N GLY A 86 4.98 -4.42 19.54
CA GLY A 86 5.95 -3.61 18.80
C GLY A 86 5.32 -2.77 17.71
N ARG A 87 6.18 -2.08 16.96
CA ARG A 87 5.79 -1.23 15.83
C ARG A 87 5.66 -2.06 14.56
N TYR A 88 4.63 -1.76 13.79
CA TYR A 88 4.30 -2.39 12.54
C TYR A 88 4.13 -1.36 11.45
N GLN A 89 4.52 -1.74 10.24
CA GLN A 89 4.19 -1.05 9.00
C GLN A 89 3.39 -2.02 8.13
N LEU A 90 2.21 -1.59 7.72
CA LEU A 90 1.39 -2.28 6.73
C LEU A 90 1.37 -1.46 5.45
N VAL A 91 1.75 -2.08 4.35
CA VAL A 91 1.77 -1.49 3.01
C VAL A 91 0.88 -2.32 2.09
N VAL A 92 0.11 -1.63 1.25
CA VAL A 92 -0.63 -2.24 0.14
C VAL A 92 -0.30 -1.51 -1.15
N MET A 93 -0.04 -2.29 -2.19
CA MET A 93 0.24 -1.81 -3.54
C MET A 93 -0.78 -2.38 -4.52
N ASP A 94 -1.21 -1.57 -5.49
CA ASP A 94 -2.09 -2.00 -6.57
C ASP A 94 -1.38 -2.23 -7.91
N GLU A 95 -2.09 -2.74 -8.90
CA GLU A 95 -1.55 -3.08 -10.23
C GLU A 95 -1.08 -1.87 -11.05
N SER A 96 -1.53 -0.66 -10.70
CA SER A 96 -1.04 0.58 -11.29
C SER A 96 0.20 1.16 -10.59
N GLY A 97 0.66 0.51 -9.52
CA GLY A 97 1.78 0.96 -8.70
C GLY A 97 1.39 2.02 -7.66
N GLN A 98 0.10 2.26 -7.42
CA GLN A 98 -0.31 3.09 -6.27
C GLN A 98 -0.01 2.34 -4.98
N VAL A 99 0.38 3.09 -3.95
CA VAL A 99 0.74 2.56 -2.64
C VAL A 99 -0.01 3.31 -1.55
N ALA A 100 -0.55 2.58 -0.59
CA ALA A 100 -1.03 3.11 0.68
C ALA A 100 -0.28 2.41 1.82
N ALA A 101 0.14 3.19 2.81
CA ALA A 101 0.91 2.70 3.95
C ALA A 101 0.39 3.31 5.25
N VAL A 102 0.45 2.53 6.32
CA VAL A 102 0.14 2.94 7.69
C VAL A 102 1.13 2.33 8.65
N ASN A 103 1.51 3.08 9.66
CA ASN A 103 2.34 2.64 10.76
C ASN A 103 1.50 2.61 12.04
N PHE A 104 1.62 1.56 12.85
CA PHE A 104 0.87 1.42 14.09
C PHE A 104 1.67 0.60 15.11
N GLU A 105 1.21 0.57 16.35
CA GLU A 105 1.87 -0.14 17.45
C GLU A 105 0.91 -1.14 18.10
N LEU A 106 1.40 -2.33 18.41
CA LEU A 106 0.71 -3.31 19.26
C LEU A 106 1.32 -3.28 20.66
N ILE A 107 0.48 -3.04 21.67
CA ILE A 107 0.84 -3.11 23.09
C ILE A 107 0.04 -4.20 23.80
N ARG A 108 0.59 -4.71 24.90
CA ARG A 108 -0.13 -5.58 25.84
C ARG A 108 -0.92 -4.74 26.84
#